data_AF-A0AAV4I5H2-F1
#
_entry.id   AF-A0AAV4I5H2-F1
#
_cell.length_a   1.000
_cell.length_b   1.000
_cell.length_c   1.000
_cell.angle_alpha   90.00
_cell.angle_beta   90.00
_cell.angle_gamma   90.00
#
_symmetry.space_group_name_H-M   'P 1'
#
loop_
_entity.id
_entity.type
_entity.pdbx_description
1 polymer ?
#
loop_
_entity_poly.entity_id
_entity_poly.type
_entity_poly.pdbx_seq_one_letter_code
_entity_poly.pdbx_strand_id
1 'polypeptide(L)'
;MALKDNIKDILDKHTAEREISVKPRKPAPWITPAVKAAKQKQRQAERQWRKLGTQVHRDIYIHHRQNTKSIIMDSKSDGIDTILRQMVDAFNSNNARGDSILLNATWIKADIDNMCDLIRAICKRLDSGTFLLLGSSSSRSYNTIQSYSQALHVPYLLFSETANQPGDGYRYDLSVSPSYVRPVADLVKFFNWEEMYYIFDADDGE
;
A
#
# COMPACT_ATOMS: atom_id res chain seq x y z
N MET A 1 11.06 -25.87 61.22
CA MET A 1 11.87 -24.75 60.66
C MET A 1 11.54 -24.68 59.18
N ALA A 2 10.49 -23.93 58.82
CA ALA A 2 10.01 -23.84 57.44
C ALA A 2 10.08 -22.38 57.01
N LEU A 3 10.92 -22.10 56.01
CA LEU A 3 11.02 -20.79 55.38
C LEU A 3 9.64 -20.42 54.82
N LYS A 4 9.06 -19.32 55.34
CA LYS A 4 8.00 -18.60 54.63
C LYS A 4 8.68 -17.85 53.50
N ASP A 5 8.88 -18.50 52.37
CA ASP A 5 9.27 -17.79 51.16
C ASP A 5 8.20 -16.73 50.88
N ASN A 6 8.63 -15.47 50.90
CA ASN A 6 7.75 -14.31 50.74
C ASN A 6 7.24 -14.33 49.28
N ILE A 7 5.94 -14.20 49.05
CA ILE A 7 5.33 -14.30 47.71
C ILE A 7 6.00 -13.33 46.71
N LYS A 8 6.50 -12.19 47.21
CA LYS A 8 7.29 -11.24 46.43
C LYS A 8 8.58 -11.83 45.88
N ASP A 9 9.32 -12.60 46.67
CA ASP A 9 10.59 -13.20 46.24
C ASP A 9 10.39 -14.26 45.15
N ILE A 10 9.26 -14.98 45.18
CA ILE A 10 8.87 -15.93 44.13
C ILE A 10 8.48 -15.17 42.85
N LEU A 11 7.73 -14.08 43.00
CA LEU A 11 7.32 -13.24 41.88
C LEU A 11 8.55 -12.58 41.21
N ASP A 12 9.46 -12.00 41.98
CA ASP A 12 10.66 -11.35 41.42
C ASP A 12 11.63 -12.36 40.79
N LYS A 13 11.70 -13.58 41.31
CA LYS A 13 12.50 -14.68 40.74
C LYS A 13 11.96 -15.20 39.42
N HIS A 14 10.64 -15.16 39.20
CA HIS A 14 9.99 -15.67 37.99
C HIS A 14 9.49 -14.59 37.02
N THR A 15 9.49 -13.33 37.44
CA THR A 15 9.02 -12.16 36.68
C THR A 15 10.01 -11.01 36.83
N ALA A 16 11.30 -11.31 36.64
CA ALA A 16 12.34 -10.27 36.63
C ALA A 16 11.96 -9.18 35.62
N GLU A 17 11.76 -7.96 36.11
CA GLU A 17 11.38 -6.81 35.29
C GLU A 17 12.49 -6.54 34.27
N ARG A 18 12.16 -6.74 32.98
CA ARG A 18 13.02 -6.36 31.86
C ARG A 18 12.56 -5.02 31.35
N GLU A 19 13.36 -3.97 31.58
CA GLU A 19 13.15 -2.69 30.91
C GLU A 19 13.55 -2.81 29.43
N ILE A 20 12.54 -2.92 28.57
CA ILE A 20 12.72 -2.89 27.12
C ILE A 20 12.42 -1.47 26.65
N SER A 21 13.45 -0.71 26.30
CA SER A 21 13.28 0.59 25.65
C SER A 21 12.88 0.39 24.18
N VAL A 22 11.58 0.42 23.90
CA VAL A 22 11.07 0.36 22.53
C VAL A 22 11.05 1.76 21.96
N LYS A 23 11.89 2.04 20.96
CA LYS A 23 11.81 3.30 20.20
C LYS A 23 10.41 3.38 19.57
N PRO A 24 9.62 4.43 19.83
CA PRO A 24 8.30 4.54 19.22
C PRO A 24 8.48 4.59 17.70
N ARG A 25 7.80 3.69 16.98
CA ARG A 25 7.76 3.73 15.52
C ARG A 25 7.16 5.06 15.11
N LYS A 26 7.86 5.82 14.26
CA LYS A 26 7.27 6.97 13.58
C LYS A 26 6.02 6.48 12.83
N PRO A 27 4.87 7.17 12.93
CA PRO A 27 3.69 6.79 12.17
C PRO A 27 4.02 6.86 10.67
N ALA A 28 3.40 5.97 9.88
CA ALA A 28 3.59 6.00 8.45
C ALA A 28 3.17 7.37 7.88
N PRO A 29 3.84 7.90 6.84
CA PRO A 29 3.61 9.26 6.34
C PRO A 29 2.16 9.56 5.96
N TRP A 30 1.44 8.55 5.46
CA TRP A 30 0.03 8.66 5.06
C TRP A 30 -0.96 8.67 6.24
N ILE A 31 -0.52 8.47 7.49
CA ILE A 31 -1.39 8.54 8.68
C ILE A 31 -1.56 10.00 9.10
N THR A 32 -2.34 10.73 8.28
CA THR A 32 -2.69 12.13 8.52
C THR A 32 -3.71 12.27 9.68
N PRO A 33 -3.87 13.47 10.26
CA PRO A 33 -4.91 13.72 11.26
C PRO A 33 -6.33 13.37 10.76
N ALA A 34 -6.59 13.57 9.46
CA ALA A 34 -7.85 13.20 8.82
C ALA A 34 -8.09 11.68 8.86
N VAL A 35 -7.08 10.88 8.52
CA VAL A 35 -7.16 9.40 8.62
C VAL A 35 -7.40 8.97 10.06
N LYS A 36 -6.74 9.59 11.04
CA LYS A 36 -6.95 9.28 12.47
C LYS A 36 -8.38 9.58 12.91
N ALA A 37 -8.91 10.75 12.54
CA ALA A 37 -10.28 11.15 12.86
C ALA A 37 -11.31 10.22 12.20
N ALA A 38 -11.10 9.82 10.94
CA ALA A 38 -11.96 8.87 10.23
C ALA A 38 -11.98 7.49 10.93
N LYS A 39 -10.81 6.95 11.25
CA LYS A 39 -10.69 5.68 12.01
C LYS A 39 -11.34 5.76 13.38
N GLN A 40 -11.25 6.91 14.07
CA GLN A 40 -11.90 7.12 15.36
C GLN A 40 -13.42 7.03 15.22
N LYS A 41 -14.02 7.72 14.22
CA LYS A 41 -15.46 7.64 13.94
C LYS A 41 -15.90 6.22 13.58
N GLN A 42 -15.13 5.52 12.74
CA GLN A 42 -15.39 4.12 12.40
C GLN A 42 -15.42 3.23 13.66
N ARG A 43 -14.45 3.38 14.56
CA ARG A 43 -14.41 2.61 15.83
C ARG A 43 -15.57 2.97 16.76
N GLN A 44 -16.00 4.22 16.83
CA GLN A 44 -17.16 4.63 17.61
C GLN A 44 -18.44 3.97 17.09
N ALA A 45 -18.67 4.01 15.77
CA ALA A 45 -19.80 3.35 15.12
C ALA A 45 -19.78 1.83 15.32
N GLU A 46 -18.60 1.21 15.20
CA GLU A 46 -18.44 -0.23 15.44
C GLU A 46 -18.82 -0.61 16.87
N ARG A 47 -18.36 0.14 17.87
CA ARG A 47 -18.72 -0.09 19.28
C ARG A 47 -20.22 0.03 19.53
N GLN A 48 -20.87 1.01 18.92
CA GLN A 48 -22.33 1.18 19.02
C GLN A 48 -23.07 0.00 18.39
N TRP A 49 -22.65 -0.44 17.20
CA TRP A 49 -23.24 -1.59 16.54
C TRP A 49 -23.04 -2.89 17.35
N ARG A 50 -21.84 -3.13 17.89
CA ARG A 50 -21.56 -4.29 18.75
C ARG A 50 -22.40 -4.29 20.04
N LYS A 51 -22.72 -3.12 20.57
CA LYS A 51 -23.55 -2.99 21.78
C LYS A 51 -25.03 -3.21 21.51
N LEU A 52 -25.56 -2.69 20.40
CA LEU A 52 -27.00 -2.62 20.16
C LEU A 52 -27.51 -3.66 19.16
N GLY A 53 -26.66 -4.16 18.27
CA GLY A 53 -27.00 -5.20 17.30
C GLY A 53 -28.02 -4.80 16.23
N THR A 54 -28.46 -3.54 16.16
CA THR A 54 -29.49 -3.10 15.22
C THR A 54 -28.95 -2.87 13.80
N GLN A 55 -29.85 -3.00 12.81
CA GLN A 55 -29.52 -2.77 11.39
C GLN A 55 -29.06 -1.32 11.13
N VAL A 56 -29.70 -0.33 11.76
CA VAL A 56 -29.33 1.08 11.62
C VAL A 56 -27.87 1.33 12.02
N HIS A 57 -27.42 0.75 13.15
CA HIS A 57 -26.02 0.90 13.56
C HIS A 57 -25.05 0.12 12.67
N ARG A 58 -25.48 -1.02 12.11
CA ARG A 58 -24.71 -1.74 11.09
C ARG A 58 -24.47 -0.87 9.86
N ASP A 59 -25.50 -0.21 9.36
CA ASP A 59 -25.42 0.64 8.18
C ASP A 59 -24.53 1.87 8.43
N ILE A 60 -24.66 2.49 9.62
CA ILE A 60 -23.76 3.58 10.05
C ILE A 60 -22.30 3.12 10.09
N TYR A 61 -22.02 1.92 10.64
CA TYR A 61 -20.68 1.35 10.64
C TYR A 61 -20.15 1.10 9.23
N ILE A 62 -20.95 0.52 8.34
CA ILE A 62 -20.57 0.24 6.94
C ILE A 62 -20.23 1.56 6.23
N HIS A 63 -21.05 2.60 6.40
CA HIS A 63 -20.80 3.93 5.85
C HIS A 63 -19.47 4.51 6.32
N HIS A 64 -19.21 4.50 7.64
CA HIS A 64 -17.93 5.00 8.17
C HIS A 64 -16.73 4.14 7.74
N ARG A 65 -16.90 2.84 7.56
CA ARG A 65 -15.87 1.94 7.04
C ARG A 65 -15.50 2.29 5.60
N GLN A 66 -16.49 2.51 4.73
CA GLN A 66 -16.28 2.91 3.34
C GLN A 66 -15.59 4.28 3.24
N ASN A 67 -16.08 5.27 3.98
CA ASN A 67 -15.46 6.60 4.03
C ASN A 67 -14.00 6.55 4.54
N THR A 68 -13.73 5.71 5.55
CA THR A 68 -12.37 5.52 6.05
C THR A 68 -11.47 4.84 4.99
N LYS A 69 -12.00 3.88 4.22
CA LYS A 69 -11.28 3.24 3.10
C LYS A 69 -10.86 4.31 2.07
N SER A 70 -11.77 5.19 1.65
CA SER A 70 -11.46 6.24 0.66
C SER A 70 -10.44 7.24 1.17
N ILE A 71 -10.60 7.76 2.39
CA ILE A 71 -9.66 8.74 2.98
C ILE A 71 -8.24 8.15 3.10
N ILE A 72 -8.13 6.85 3.43
CA ILE A 72 -6.83 6.15 3.47
C ILE A 72 -6.23 6.03 2.07
N MET A 73 -7.02 5.65 1.06
CA MET A 73 -6.56 5.56 -0.32
C MET A 73 -6.07 6.91 -0.83
N ASP A 74 -6.85 7.98 -0.63
CA ASP A 74 -6.48 9.35 -1.01
C ASP A 74 -5.19 9.78 -0.30
N SER A 75 -5.09 9.60 1.02
CA SER A 75 -3.90 10.00 1.78
C SER A 75 -2.64 9.24 1.37
N LYS A 76 -2.78 7.96 0.95
CA LYS A 76 -1.67 7.19 0.39
C LYS A 76 -1.26 7.71 -0.98
N SER A 77 -2.23 7.96 -1.86
CA SER A 77 -2.01 8.51 -3.21
C SER A 77 -1.32 9.87 -3.15
N ASP A 78 -1.79 10.77 -2.30
CA ASP A 78 -1.22 12.11 -2.13
C ASP A 78 0.21 12.04 -1.58
N GLY A 79 0.48 11.08 -0.69
CA GLY A 79 1.82 10.82 -0.17
C GLY A 79 2.79 10.38 -1.27
N ILE A 80 2.35 9.49 -2.17
CA ILE A 80 3.16 9.06 -3.33
C ILE A 80 3.39 10.21 -4.30
N ASP A 81 2.35 10.97 -4.67
CA ASP A 81 2.47 12.13 -5.56
C ASP A 81 3.46 13.17 -5.01
N THR A 82 3.40 13.46 -3.70
CA THR A 82 4.33 14.38 -3.04
C THR A 82 5.78 13.90 -3.15
N ILE A 83 6.03 12.62 -2.86
CA ILE A 83 7.38 12.04 -2.92
C ILE A 83 7.92 12.08 -4.35
N LEU A 84 7.10 11.71 -5.33
CA LEU A 84 7.53 11.68 -6.72
C LEU A 84 7.86 13.07 -7.26
N ARG A 85 7.08 14.10 -6.89
CA ARG A 85 7.41 15.50 -7.21
C ARG A 85 8.76 15.92 -6.61
N GLN A 86 8.98 15.63 -5.33
CA GLN A 86 10.24 15.94 -4.66
C GLN A 86 11.43 15.23 -5.32
N MET A 87 11.26 13.99 -5.79
CA MET A 87 12.30 13.26 -6.50
C MET A 87 12.66 13.91 -7.84
N VAL A 88 11.65 14.34 -8.61
CA VAL A 88 11.86 15.07 -9.88
C VAL A 88 12.57 16.39 -9.63
N ASP A 89 12.13 17.16 -8.63
CA ASP A 89 12.75 18.45 -8.29
C ASP A 89 14.20 18.28 -7.85
N ALA A 90 14.48 17.28 -6.99
CA ALA A 90 15.83 16.96 -6.53
C ALA A 90 16.76 16.50 -7.67
N PHE A 91 16.23 15.72 -8.62
CA PHE A 91 16.98 15.32 -9.81
C PHE A 91 17.32 16.52 -10.68
N ASN A 92 16.33 17.37 -10.98
CA ASN A 92 16.51 18.55 -11.82
C ASN A 92 17.45 19.57 -11.17
N SER A 93 17.41 19.76 -9.85
CA SER A 93 18.33 20.67 -9.14
C SER A 93 19.79 20.20 -9.21
N ASN A 94 20.02 18.88 -9.17
CA ASN A 94 21.37 18.32 -9.25
C ASN A 94 21.95 18.36 -10.68
N ASN A 95 21.08 18.25 -11.69
CA ASN A 95 21.45 18.17 -13.10
C ASN A 95 21.41 19.51 -13.86
N ALA A 96 21.26 20.65 -13.18
CA ALA A 96 21.19 21.96 -13.83
C ALA A 96 22.51 22.44 -14.50
N ARG A 97 23.47 21.55 -14.78
CA ARG A 97 24.72 21.84 -15.50
C ARG A 97 24.59 21.44 -16.97
N GLY A 98 24.36 22.45 -17.83
CA GLY A 98 24.69 22.52 -19.26
C GLY A 98 24.13 21.44 -20.21
N ASP A 99 24.59 20.20 -20.03
CA ASP A 99 24.41 19.08 -20.98
C ASP A 99 23.59 17.91 -20.41
N SER A 100 22.96 18.09 -19.25
CA SER A 100 22.23 17.03 -18.55
C SER A 100 20.74 17.04 -18.89
N ILE A 101 20.14 15.85 -18.98
CA ILE A 101 18.70 15.66 -19.22
C ILE A 101 17.91 16.21 -18.03
N LEU A 102 16.85 16.98 -18.32
CA LEU A 102 15.85 17.43 -17.34
C LEU A 102 14.59 16.58 -17.45
N LEU A 103 13.98 16.28 -16.30
CA LEU A 103 12.71 15.55 -16.23
C LEU A 103 11.55 16.54 -16.22
N ASN A 104 10.73 16.52 -17.26
CA ASN A 104 9.45 17.23 -17.30
C ASN A 104 8.31 16.26 -16.97
N ALA A 105 8.01 16.12 -15.67
CA ALA A 105 6.97 15.21 -15.20
C ALA A 105 5.60 15.91 -15.09
N THR A 106 4.56 15.29 -15.63
CA THR A 106 3.17 15.74 -15.50
C THR A 106 2.31 14.67 -14.85
N TRP A 107 1.38 15.10 -14.00
CA TRP A 107 0.62 14.20 -13.12
C TRP A 107 -0.86 14.20 -13.51
N ILE A 108 -1.51 13.04 -13.47
CA ILE A 108 -2.98 12.90 -13.57
C ILE A 108 -3.42 11.98 -12.45
N LYS A 109 -4.42 12.43 -11.68
CA LYS A 109 -5.17 11.55 -10.79
C LYS A 109 -6.24 10.85 -11.62
N ALA A 110 -6.19 9.52 -11.64
CA ALA A 110 -7.17 8.67 -12.31
C ALA A 110 -7.55 7.54 -11.36
N ASP A 111 -8.81 7.12 -11.42
CA ASP A 111 -9.24 5.88 -10.78
C ASP A 111 -8.80 4.70 -11.67
N ILE A 112 -7.87 3.90 -11.18
CA ILE A 112 -7.33 2.75 -11.92
C ILE A 112 -8.33 1.60 -11.98
N ASP A 113 -9.31 1.53 -11.08
CA ASP A 113 -10.35 0.49 -11.13
C ASP A 113 -11.48 0.84 -12.11
N ASN A 114 -11.53 2.10 -12.55
CA ASN A 114 -12.37 2.58 -13.64
C ASN A 114 -11.58 2.61 -14.95
N MET A 115 -11.75 1.58 -15.78
CA MET A 115 -11.07 1.43 -17.07
C MET A 115 -11.24 2.64 -18.00
N CYS A 116 -12.40 3.30 -17.98
CA CYS A 116 -12.65 4.49 -18.80
C CYS A 116 -11.77 5.67 -18.36
N ASP A 117 -11.61 5.87 -17.05
CA ASP A 117 -10.78 6.95 -16.51
C ASP A 117 -9.30 6.66 -16.74
N LEU A 118 -8.88 5.40 -16.57
CA LEU A 118 -7.52 4.95 -16.85
C LEU A 118 -7.14 5.17 -18.32
N ILE A 119 -7.94 4.66 -19.26
CA ILE A 119 -7.66 4.78 -20.71
C ILE A 119 -7.64 6.26 -21.11
N ARG A 120 -8.59 7.06 -20.62
CA ARG A 120 -8.61 8.51 -20.87
C ARG A 120 -7.34 9.18 -20.35
N ALA A 121 -6.86 8.82 -19.18
CA ALA A 121 -5.63 9.37 -18.60
C ALA A 121 -4.40 8.97 -19.43
N ILE A 122 -4.29 7.71 -19.84
CA ILE A 122 -3.20 7.20 -20.70
C ILE A 122 -3.20 7.93 -22.03
N CYS A 123 -4.32 7.97 -22.75
CA CYS A 123 -4.43 8.66 -24.04
C CYS A 123 -4.06 10.14 -23.93
N LYS A 124 -4.54 10.83 -22.88
CA LYS A 124 -4.20 12.24 -22.65
C LYS A 124 -2.70 12.46 -22.41
N ARG A 125 -1.99 11.49 -21.82
CA ARG A 125 -0.54 11.58 -21.60
C ARG A 125 0.27 11.28 -22.85
N LEU A 126 -0.19 10.33 -23.64
CA LEU A 126 0.42 10.00 -24.92
C LEU A 126 0.29 11.15 -25.93
N ASP A 127 -0.86 11.82 -25.97
CA ASP A 127 -1.09 12.99 -26.83
C ASP A 127 -0.12 14.14 -26.52
N SER A 128 0.30 14.27 -25.25
CA SER A 128 1.31 15.25 -24.84
C SER A 128 2.77 14.87 -25.17
N GLY A 129 3.02 13.71 -25.79
CA GLY A 129 4.37 13.27 -26.18
C GLY A 129 5.22 12.75 -25.01
N THR A 130 4.67 11.83 -24.22
CA THR A 130 5.37 11.24 -23.05
C THR A 130 6.23 10.04 -23.45
N PHE A 131 7.45 9.96 -22.92
CA PHE A 131 8.39 8.84 -23.17
C PHE A 131 8.23 7.66 -22.20
N LEU A 132 7.68 7.89 -21.01
CA LEU A 132 7.54 6.91 -19.95
C LEU A 132 6.27 7.22 -19.13
N LEU A 133 5.43 6.22 -18.92
CA LEU A 133 4.30 6.30 -18.00
C LEU A 133 4.71 5.75 -16.63
N LEU A 134 4.17 6.36 -15.57
CA LEU A 134 4.42 5.96 -14.18
C LEU A 134 3.07 5.86 -13.46
N GLY A 135 2.83 4.74 -12.77
CA GLY A 135 1.58 4.55 -12.05
C GLY A 135 1.53 3.25 -11.26
N SER A 136 0.41 3.02 -10.58
CA SER A 136 0.06 1.72 -9.99
C SER A 136 -0.95 0.99 -10.87
N SER A 137 -1.00 -0.32 -10.71
CA SER A 137 -2.07 -1.17 -11.23
C SER A 137 -2.88 -1.79 -10.09
N SER A 138 -4.06 -2.28 -10.47
CA SER A 138 -4.87 -3.21 -9.70
C SER A 138 -5.01 -4.51 -10.50
N SER A 139 -5.53 -5.58 -9.88
CA SER A 139 -5.85 -6.85 -10.55
C SER A 139 -6.70 -6.65 -11.81
N ARG A 140 -7.55 -5.60 -11.81
CA ARG A 140 -8.46 -5.26 -12.91
C ARG A 140 -7.81 -4.46 -14.05
N SER A 141 -6.88 -3.57 -13.72
CA SER A 141 -6.29 -2.65 -14.70
C SER A 141 -5.00 -3.16 -15.33
N TYR A 142 -4.35 -4.14 -14.70
CA TYR A 142 -3.03 -4.63 -15.06
C TYR A 142 -2.90 -5.03 -16.54
N ASN A 143 -3.74 -5.97 -16.99
CA ASN A 143 -3.70 -6.47 -18.37
C ASN A 143 -3.95 -5.36 -19.42
N THR A 144 -4.75 -4.35 -19.05
CA THR A 144 -5.00 -3.19 -19.92
C THR A 144 -3.73 -2.33 -20.03
N ILE A 145 -3.09 -2.01 -18.90
CA ILE A 145 -1.83 -1.26 -18.89
C ILE A 145 -0.78 -1.95 -19.75
N GLN A 146 -0.63 -3.26 -19.56
CA GLN A 146 0.33 -4.09 -20.29
C GLN A 146 0.07 -4.08 -21.80
N SER A 147 -1.18 -4.29 -22.20
CA SER A 147 -1.60 -4.29 -23.60
C SER A 147 -1.33 -2.95 -24.29
N TYR A 148 -1.67 -1.83 -23.64
CA TYR A 148 -1.47 -0.50 -24.21
C TYR A 148 0.00 -0.11 -24.28
N SER A 149 0.76 -0.40 -23.21
CA SER A 149 2.20 -0.14 -23.15
C SER A 149 2.95 -0.88 -24.25
N GLN A 150 2.62 -2.15 -24.47
CA GLN A 150 3.17 -2.98 -25.54
C GLN A 150 2.78 -2.51 -26.94
N ALA A 151 1.49 -2.22 -27.18
CA ALA A 151 1.01 -1.80 -28.49
C ALA A 151 1.65 -0.48 -28.92
N LEU A 152 1.78 0.46 -28.00
CA LEU A 152 2.23 1.83 -28.28
C LEU A 152 3.73 2.01 -28.08
N HIS A 153 4.45 0.97 -27.63
CA HIS A 153 5.88 1.00 -27.37
C HIS A 153 6.28 2.11 -26.37
N VAL A 154 5.38 2.43 -25.44
CA VAL A 154 5.61 3.40 -24.37
C VAL A 154 5.75 2.64 -23.06
N PRO A 155 6.95 2.62 -22.45
CA PRO A 155 7.14 1.88 -21.23
C PRO A 155 6.25 2.38 -20.09
N TYR A 156 5.80 1.46 -19.25
CA TYR A 156 5.01 1.74 -18.05
C TYR A 156 5.75 1.22 -16.81
N LEU A 157 6.17 2.12 -15.94
CA LEU A 157 6.79 1.81 -14.66
C LEU A 157 5.73 1.69 -13.56
N LEU A 158 5.65 0.51 -12.94
CA LEU A 158 4.65 0.14 -11.94
C LEU A 158 5.25 0.16 -10.54
N PHE A 159 4.62 0.89 -9.61
CA PHE A 159 4.99 0.86 -8.17
C PHE A 159 4.04 0.03 -7.30
N SER A 160 3.25 -0.82 -7.95
CA SER A 160 2.47 -1.90 -7.34
C SER A 160 3.06 -3.25 -7.74
N GLU A 161 2.82 -4.26 -6.91
CA GLU A 161 3.17 -5.63 -7.28
C GLU A 161 2.40 -6.03 -8.53
N THR A 162 3.06 -6.81 -9.37
CA THR A 162 2.52 -7.30 -10.63
C THR A 162 2.41 -8.80 -10.57
N ALA A 163 1.31 -9.34 -11.08
CA ALA A 163 1.11 -10.77 -11.26
C ALA A 163 1.99 -11.39 -12.35
N ASN A 164 2.93 -10.62 -12.95
CA ASN A 164 3.80 -11.09 -14.01
C ASN A 164 4.45 -12.42 -13.65
N GLN A 165 4.00 -13.46 -14.35
CA GLN A 165 4.74 -14.69 -14.46
C GLN A 165 5.82 -14.46 -15.51
N PRO A 166 7.09 -14.78 -15.23
CA PRO A 166 8.14 -14.71 -16.23
C PRO A 166 7.79 -15.66 -17.39
N GLY A 167 7.20 -15.13 -18.47
CA GLY A 167 6.76 -15.95 -19.62
C GLY A 167 5.64 -15.38 -20.50
N ASP A 168 4.97 -14.28 -20.13
CA ASP A 168 3.85 -13.72 -20.91
C ASP A 168 4.26 -12.96 -22.20
N GLY A 169 5.56 -12.64 -22.36
CA GLY A 169 6.13 -12.08 -23.59
C GLY A 169 6.01 -10.56 -23.74
N TYR A 170 5.42 -9.87 -22.77
CA TYR A 170 5.36 -8.41 -22.74
C TYR A 170 6.70 -7.81 -22.32
N ARG A 171 7.05 -6.65 -22.88
CA ARG A 171 8.40 -6.04 -22.75
C ARG A 171 8.40 -4.58 -22.35
N TYR A 172 7.24 -3.94 -22.29
CA TYR A 172 7.11 -2.51 -22.06
C TYR A 172 6.62 -2.17 -20.65
N ASP A 173 6.31 -3.13 -19.80
CA ASP A 173 5.99 -2.92 -18.39
C ASP A 173 7.16 -3.32 -17.48
N LEU A 174 7.36 -2.56 -16.40
CA LEU A 174 8.36 -2.86 -15.39
C LEU A 174 7.81 -2.56 -13.99
N SER A 175 7.77 -3.56 -13.12
CA SER A 175 7.44 -3.34 -11.70
C SER A 175 8.67 -3.05 -10.86
N VAL A 176 8.60 -2.00 -10.03
CA VAL A 176 9.60 -1.70 -8.99
C VAL A 176 9.27 -2.37 -7.66
N SER A 177 8.11 -3.01 -7.55
CA SER A 177 7.67 -3.72 -6.35
C SER A 177 8.00 -5.21 -6.48
N PRO A 178 8.97 -5.72 -5.69
CA PRO A 178 9.35 -7.13 -5.76
C PRO A 178 8.24 -8.03 -5.21
N SER A 179 8.10 -9.24 -5.75
CA SER A 179 7.10 -10.18 -5.27
C SER A 179 7.45 -10.79 -3.90
N TYR A 180 6.46 -10.87 -3.02
CA TYR A 180 6.61 -11.47 -1.68
C TYR A 180 6.33 -12.97 -1.64
N VAL A 181 5.79 -13.56 -2.72
CA VAL A 181 5.35 -14.97 -2.75
C VAL A 181 6.48 -15.93 -2.38
N ARG A 182 7.67 -15.74 -2.99
CA ARG A 182 8.85 -16.58 -2.70
C ARG A 182 9.33 -16.42 -1.25
N PRO A 183 9.57 -15.20 -0.73
CA PRO A 183 9.89 -15.00 0.68
C PRO A 183 8.90 -15.66 1.65
N VAL A 184 7.59 -15.56 1.39
CA VAL A 184 6.57 -16.20 2.23
C VAL A 184 6.69 -17.72 2.18
N ALA A 185 6.85 -18.31 0.99
CA ALA A 185 7.04 -19.75 0.84
C ALA A 185 8.31 -20.26 1.56
N ASP A 186 9.40 -19.47 1.51
CA ASP A 186 10.64 -19.79 2.22
C ASP A 186 10.46 -19.73 3.74
N LEU A 187 9.64 -18.81 4.26
CA LEU A 187 9.31 -18.75 5.69
C LEU A 187 8.49 -19.96 6.15
N VAL A 188 7.50 -20.39 5.36
CA VAL A 188 6.70 -21.59 5.66
C VAL A 188 7.61 -22.81 5.78
N LYS A 189 8.57 -22.97 4.85
CA LYS A 189 9.57 -24.03 4.89
C LYS A 189 10.51 -23.89 6.09
N PHE A 190 11.00 -22.68 6.35
CA PHE A 190 11.94 -22.40 7.45
C PHE A 190 11.34 -22.74 8.82
N PHE A 191 10.07 -22.42 9.04
CA PHE A 191 9.38 -22.72 10.30
C PHE A 191 8.71 -24.10 10.32
N ASN A 192 8.83 -24.88 9.26
CA ASN A 192 8.24 -26.22 9.12
C ASN A 192 6.75 -26.26 9.50
N TRP A 193 5.95 -25.33 8.96
CA TRP A 193 4.52 -25.31 9.21
C TRP A 193 3.83 -26.50 8.53
N GLU A 194 3.30 -27.42 9.32
CA GLU A 194 2.56 -28.59 8.83
C GLU A 194 1.11 -28.24 8.43
N GLU A 195 0.51 -27.26 9.12
CA GLU A 195 -0.82 -26.72 8.81
C GLU A 195 -0.80 -25.18 8.86
N MET A 196 -1.48 -24.54 7.92
CA MET A 196 -1.60 -23.07 7.88
C MET A 196 -2.98 -22.61 7.40
N TYR A 197 -3.45 -21.52 7.99
CA TYR A 197 -4.65 -20.81 7.53
C TYR A 197 -4.22 -19.59 6.73
N TYR A 198 -4.56 -19.57 5.44
CA TYR A 198 -4.28 -18.46 4.56
C TYR A 198 -5.52 -17.57 4.44
N ILE A 199 -5.37 -16.29 4.82
CA ILE A 199 -6.40 -15.27 4.70
C ILE A 199 -5.93 -14.27 3.65
N PHE A 200 -6.70 -14.11 2.58
CA PHE A 200 -6.40 -13.23 1.46
C PHE A 200 -7.61 -12.34 1.15
N ASP A 201 -7.37 -11.18 0.52
CA ASP A 201 -8.44 -10.37 -0.07
C ASP A 201 -8.58 -10.71 -1.56
N ALA A 202 -9.76 -10.48 -2.15
CA ALA A 202 -10.00 -10.72 -3.57
C ALA A 202 -9.13 -9.84 -4.48
N ASP A 203 -8.57 -8.76 -3.94
CA ASP A 203 -7.67 -7.85 -4.63
C ASP A 203 -6.24 -8.44 -4.82
N ASP A 204 -5.86 -9.48 -4.06
CA ASP A 204 -4.52 -10.10 -4.11
C ASP A 204 -4.33 -11.10 -5.28
N GLY A 205 -5.36 -11.30 -6.10
CA GLY A 205 -5.31 -12.05 -7.38
C GLY A 205 -5.73 -13.52 -7.31
N GLU A 206 -6.52 -13.95 -8.30
CA GLU A 206 -6.64 -15.35 -8.74
C GLU A 206 -5.41 -15.78 -9.55
#